data_AF-A0A0C2FJ87-F1
#
_entry.id   AF-A0A0C2FJ87-F1
#
_cell.length_a   1.000
_cell.length_b   1.000
_cell.length_c   1.000
_cell.angle_alpha   90.00
_cell.angle_beta   90.00
_cell.angle_gamma   90.00
#
_symmetry.space_group_name_H-M   'P 1'
#
loop_
_entity.id
_entity.type
_entity.pdbx_description
1 polymer ?
#
loop_
_entity_poly.entity_id
_entity_poly.type
_entity_poly.pdbx_seq_one_letter_code
_entity_poly.pdbx_strand_id
1 'polypeptide(L)'
;MDFQGISPYDPRDNSTVVYLPETHEIYTGTVSDFVGNDPLIYRKRIGENDRDNGIRTQRDDARVLDTPNFVGSFVYKEHVYYWYRERAAEAMDNNEERQIYARVARVCRNDKGGARPANERWTSFMKARLNCSLPSATPFYFNELSEFFWTLSMQCH
;
A
#
# COMPACT_ATOMS: atom_id res chain seq x y z
N MET A 1 19.88 3.59 -10.11
CA MET A 1 19.26 4.72 -9.38
C MET A 1 18.47 4.09 -8.27
N ASP A 2 19.06 4.04 -7.09
CA ASP A 2 18.85 2.90 -6.19
C ASP A 2 17.64 3.10 -5.25
N PHE A 3 16.95 4.23 -5.42
CA PHE A 3 15.87 4.73 -4.55
C PHE A 3 14.50 4.84 -5.22
N GLN A 4 14.36 4.40 -6.49
CA GLN A 4 13.07 4.42 -7.17
C GLN A 4 12.05 3.53 -6.45
N GLY A 5 10.85 4.07 -6.18
CA GLY A 5 9.81 3.35 -5.44
C GLY A 5 10.06 3.24 -3.93
N ILE A 6 11.09 3.90 -3.39
CA ILE A 6 11.34 4.00 -1.94
C ILE A 6 10.78 5.32 -1.37
N SER A 7 11.00 6.42 -2.09
CA SER A 7 10.53 7.77 -1.74
C SER A 7 9.84 8.40 -2.95
N PRO A 8 8.78 9.20 -2.77
CA PRO A 8 8.16 9.91 -3.88
C PRO A 8 9.09 11.00 -4.44
N TYR A 9 8.80 11.42 -5.67
CA TYR A 9 9.48 12.54 -6.33
C TYR A 9 8.88 13.90 -5.93
N ASP A 10 7.56 13.98 -5.76
CA ASP A 10 6.87 15.20 -5.31
C ASP A 10 6.73 15.19 -3.78
N PRO A 11 7.14 16.26 -3.06
CA PRO A 11 6.97 16.35 -1.61
C PRO A 11 5.51 16.39 -1.15
N ARG A 12 4.55 16.57 -2.07
CA ARG A 12 3.11 16.55 -1.79
C ARG A 12 2.52 15.15 -1.84
N ASP A 13 3.24 14.17 -2.38
CA ASP A 13 2.75 12.79 -2.47
C ASP A 13 2.74 12.12 -1.09
N ASN A 14 1.57 11.62 -0.71
CA ASN A 14 1.41 10.84 0.50
C ASN A 14 1.99 9.43 0.31
N SER A 15 3.08 9.15 1.03
CA SER A 15 3.79 7.86 1.01
C SER A 15 3.92 7.29 2.42
N THR A 16 4.20 5.99 2.52
CA THR A 16 4.46 5.31 3.79
C THR A 16 5.63 4.35 3.66
N VAL A 17 6.33 4.13 4.77
CA VAL A 17 7.52 3.26 4.81
C VAL A 17 7.58 2.48 6.12
N VAL A 18 7.99 1.22 6.02
CA VAL A 18 8.40 0.40 7.16
C VAL A 18 9.73 -0.26 6.81
N TYR A 19 10.70 -0.14 7.71
CA TYR A 19 11.98 -0.84 7.61
C TYR A 19 12.01 -2.02 8.59
N LEU A 20 12.46 -3.18 8.11
CA LEU A 20 12.68 -4.39 8.90
C LEU A 20 14.19 -4.63 9.08
N PRO A 21 14.78 -4.25 10.23
CA PRO A 21 16.21 -4.41 10.48
C PRO A 21 16.68 -5.86 10.45
N GLU A 22 15.82 -6.81 10.81
CA GLU A 22 16.16 -8.23 10.89
C GLU A 22 16.36 -8.89 9.52
N THR A 23 15.71 -8.38 8.47
CA THR A 23 15.85 -8.89 7.10
C THR A 23 16.57 -7.92 6.17
N HIS A 24 16.80 -6.67 6.62
CA HIS A 24 17.28 -5.55 5.82
C HIS A 24 16.34 -5.20 4.67
N GLU A 25 15.02 -5.39 4.87
CA GLU A 25 14.02 -5.11 3.86
C GLU A 25 13.30 -3.80 4.17
N ILE A 26 13.05 -3.00 3.13
CA ILE A 26 12.19 -1.83 3.19
C ILE A 26 10.88 -2.15 2.47
N TYR A 27 9.78 -1.79 3.09
CA TYR A 27 8.43 -1.92 2.58
C TYR A 27 7.85 -0.52 2.40
N THR A 28 7.37 -0.20 1.21
CA THR A 28 6.91 1.15 0.87
C THR A 28 5.55 1.13 0.18
N GLY A 29 4.77 2.16 0.41
CA GLY A 29 3.65 2.55 -0.44
C GLY A 29 3.92 3.95 -0.95
N THR A 30 4.16 4.10 -2.25
CA THR A 30 4.52 5.39 -2.87
C THR A 30 4.16 5.41 -4.36
N VAL A 31 4.66 6.40 -5.10
CA VAL A 31 4.73 6.44 -6.56
C VAL A 31 6.18 6.28 -7.01
N SER A 32 6.42 5.56 -8.12
CA SER A 32 7.78 5.31 -8.64
C SER A 32 8.17 6.13 -9.86
N ASP A 33 7.30 7.00 -10.36
CA ASP A 33 7.58 7.90 -11.47
C ASP A 33 7.36 9.36 -11.09
N PHE A 34 7.95 10.28 -11.87
CA PHE A 34 7.84 11.72 -11.62
C PHE A 34 6.42 12.26 -11.84
N VAL A 35 5.61 11.59 -12.68
CA VAL A 35 4.25 12.03 -13.02
C VAL A 35 3.22 11.54 -12.00
N GLY A 36 3.54 10.51 -11.21
CA GLY A 36 2.62 9.91 -10.24
C GLY A 36 1.67 8.86 -10.83
N ASN A 37 1.95 8.36 -12.05
CA ASN A 37 1.12 7.36 -12.73
C ASN A 37 1.52 5.91 -12.43
N ASP A 38 2.64 5.70 -11.74
CA ASP A 38 3.11 4.38 -11.34
C ASP A 38 3.05 4.22 -9.80
N PRO A 39 1.86 4.20 -9.18
CA PRO A 39 1.74 3.91 -7.75
C PRO A 39 2.07 2.44 -7.47
N LEU A 40 2.73 2.19 -6.34
CA LEU A 40 3.11 0.85 -5.96
C LEU A 40 3.18 0.63 -4.45
N ILE A 41 2.85 -0.60 -4.06
CA ILE A 41 3.33 -1.19 -2.80
C ILE A 41 4.53 -2.07 -3.15
N TYR A 42 5.67 -1.78 -2.56
CA TYR A 42 6.98 -2.33 -2.95
C TYR A 42 7.75 -2.85 -1.75
N ARG A 43 8.52 -3.91 -1.98
CA ARG A 43 9.56 -4.39 -1.06
C ARG A 43 10.88 -4.50 -1.79
N LYS A 44 11.94 -3.98 -1.17
CA LYS A 44 13.31 -4.13 -1.63
C LYS A 44 14.24 -4.44 -0.47
N ARG A 45 15.26 -5.27 -0.68
CA ARG A 45 16.36 -5.43 0.27
C ARG A 45 17.40 -4.32 0.08
N ILE A 46 17.84 -3.70 1.18
CA ILE A 46 18.84 -2.62 1.17
C ILE A 46 20.20 -3.18 1.64
N GLY A 47 21.26 -3.02 0.83
CA GLY A 47 22.62 -3.48 1.16
C GLY A 47 23.50 -3.79 -0.07
N GLU A 48 24.71 -4.30 0.17
CA GLU A 48 25.83 -4.36 -0.81
C GLU A 48 25.61 -5.27 -2.04
N ASN A 49 24.54 -6.07 -2.08
CA ASN A 49 24.22 -6.94 -3.22
C ASN A 49 22.87 -6.54 -3.83
N ASP A 50 22.85 -5.45 -4.61
CA ASP A 50 21.69 -4.84 -5.30
C ASP A 50 21.14 -5.71 -6.47
N ARG A 51 21.22 -7.03 -6.37
CA ARG A 51 20.65 -7.98 -7.35
C ARG A 51 19.19 -8.31 -7.05
N ASP A 52 18.65 -7.80 -5.94
CA ASP A 52 17.24 -7.96 -5.60
C ASP A 52 16.41 -6.90 -6.34
N ASN A 53 15.73 -7.31 -7.41
CA ASN A 53 14.80 -6.46 -8.14
C ASN A 53 13.58 -6.04 -7.28
N GLY A 54 13.39 -6.68 -6.12
CA GLY A 54 12.29 -6.44 -5.22
C GLY A 54 10.97 -7.05 -5.73
N ILE A 55 9.92 -6.86 -4.92
CA ILE A 55 8.57 -7.32 -5.24
C ILE A 55 7.62 -6.13 -5.17
N ARG A 56 6.85 -5.92 -6.23
CA ARG A 56 5.87 -4.83 -6.34
C ARG A 56 4.48 -5.31 -6.67
N THR A 57 3.50 -4.42 -6.49
CA THR A 57 2.16 -4.57 -7.07
C THR A 57 2.22 -4.50 -8.60
N GLN A 58 1.24 -5.16 -9.24
CA GLN A 58 1.05 -5.13 -10.69
C GLN A 58 0.91 -3.68 -11.16
N ARG A 59 1.67 -3.32 -12.20
CA ARG A 59 1.59 -2.02 -12.86
C ARG A 59 0.37 -1.96 -13.79
N ASP A 60 -0.19 -0.75 -13.97
CA ASP A 60 -1.24 -0.43 -14.92
C ASP A 60 -2.55 -1.22 -14.73
N ASP A 61 -2.82 -1.68 -13.51
CA ASP A 61 -4.09 -2.32 -13.16
C ASP A 61 -4.79 -1.55 -12.03
N ALA A 62 -5.79 -0.75 -12.40
CA ALA A 62 -6.59 0.05 -11.47
C ALA A 62 -7.33 -0.80 -10.42
N ARG A 63 -7.52 -2.11 -10.65
CA ARG A 63 -8.09 -3.02 -9.65
C ARG A 63 -7.10 -3.30 -8.52
N VAL A 64 -5.80 -3.12 -8.77
CA VAL A 64 -4.73 -3.30 -7.78
C VAL A 64 -4.50 -2.01 -7.02
N LEU A 65 -4.16 -0.92 -7.70
CA LEU A 65 -4.02 0.43 -7.13
C LEU A 65 -4.46 1.48 -8.15
N ASP A 66 -5.23 2.47 -7.73
CA ASP A 66 -5.64 3.59 -8.59
C ASP A 66 -5.57 4.94 -7.86
N THR A 67 -4.53 5.73 -8.18
CA THR A 67 -4.23 7.02 -7.52
C THR A 67 -4.27 6.96 -5.99
N PRO A 68 -3.59 5.97 -5.35
CA PRO A 68 -3.62 5.83 -3.91
C PRO A 68 -2.92 6.99 -3.21
N ASN A 69 -3.45 7.39 -2.06
CA ASN A 69 -2.80 8.27 -1.10
C ASN A 69 -2.53 7.47 0.17
N PHE A 70 -1.25 7.18 0.44
CA PHE A 70 -0.85 6.33 1.56
C PHE A 70 -0.84 7.10 2.88
N VAL A 71 -1.51 6.56 3.89
CA VAL A 71 -1.68 7.20 5.20
C VAL A 71 -0.75 6.57 6.24
N GLY A 72 -0.49 5.27 6.13
CA GLY A 72 0.42 4.59 7.04
C GLY A 72 0.62 3.12 6.72
N SER A 73 1.65 2.52 7.31
CA SER A 73 1.90 1.09 7.25
C SER A 73 2.53 0.60 8.54
N PHE A 74 2.27 -0.66 8.89
CA PHE A 74 2.92 -1.31 10.03
C PHE A 74 3.00 -2.81 9.85
N VAL A 75 3.87 -3.44 10.64
CA VAL A 75 4.06 -4.89 10.66
C VAL A 75 3.26 -5.48 11.82
N TYR A 76 2.49 -6.53 11.52
CA TYR A 76 1.81 -7.30 12.55
C TYR A 76 1.85 -8.78 12.21
N LYS A 77 2.50 -9.56 13.07
CA LYS A 77 2.77 -10.98 12.87
C LYS A 77 3.50 -11.21 11.54
N GLU A 78 2.92 -12.05 10.67
CA GLU A 78 3.49 -12.46 9.38
C GLU A 78 3.18 -11.51 8.22
N HIS A 79 2.56 -10.35 8.49
CA HIS A 79 2.08 -9.45 7.44
C HIS A 79 2.57 -8.02 7.64
N VAL A 80 2.73 -7.33 6.52
CA VAL A 80 2.82 -5.86 6.47
C VAL A 80 1.48 -5.34 5.98
N TYR A 81 0.91 -4.39 6.71
CA TYR A 81 -0.36 -3.78 6.38
C TYR A 81 -0.16 -2.33 5.93
N TYR A 82 -1.04 -1.86 5.05
CA TYR A 82 -1.03 -0.52 4.47
C TYR A 82 -2.42 0.10 4.54
N TRP A 83 -2.50 1.32 5.04
CA TRP A 83 -3.71 2.15 5.06
C TRP A 83 -3.56 3.25 4.03
N TYR A 84 -4.57 3.38 3.19
CA TYR A 84 -4.59 4.38 2.13
C TYR A 84 -6.03 4.65 1.68
N ARG A 85 -6.23 5.69 0.89
CA ARG A 85 -7.46 5.91 0.11
C ARG A 85 -7.12 5.89 -1.37
N GLU A 86 -8.01 5.39 -2.20
CA GLU A 86 -7.82 5.30 -3.66
C GLU A 86 -9.15 5.51 -4.38
N ARG A 87 -9.08 5.72 -5.70
CA ARG A 87 -10.26 5.62 -6.57
C ARG A 87 -10.67 4.14 -6.67
N ALA A 88 -11.89 3.83 -6.24
CA ALA A 88 -12.39 2.47 -6.21
C ALA A 88 -12.79 2.02 -7.63
N ALA A 89 -12.03 1.06 -8.19
CA ALA A 89 -12.34 0.50 -9.50
C ALA A 89 -13.72 -0.18 -9.56
N GLU A 90 -14.25 -0.61 -8.42
CA GLU A 90 -15.56 -1.28 -8.30
C GLU A 90 -16.74 -0.33 -8.05
N ALA A 91 -16.52 0.96 -7.82
CA ALA A 91 -17.57 1.88 -7.42
C ALA A 91 -17.57 3.17 -8.27
N MET A 92 -18.67 3.38 -8.99
CA MET A 92 -18.95 4.60 -9.74
C MET A 92 -20.09 5.36 -9.08
N ASP A 93 -20.00 6.69 -9.10
CA ASP A 93 -21.08 7.57 -8.70
C ASP A 93 -22.04 7.89 -9.87
N ASN A 94 -23.01 8.76 -9.62
CA ASN A 94 -24.04 9.13 -10.61
C ASN A 94 -23.49 9.96 -11.79
N ASN A 95 -22.27 10.50 -11.67
CA ASN A 95 -21.58 11.25 -12.71
C ASN A 95 -20.59 10.38 -13.48
N GLU A 96 -20.63 9.06 -13.28
CA GLU A 96 -19.69 8.09 -13.86
C GLU A 96 -18.25 8.26 -13.36
N GLU A 97 -18.05 8.98 -12.25
CA GLU A 97 -16.75 9.14 -11.62
C GLU A 97 -16.50 8.04 -10.58
N ARG A 98 -15.26 7.56 -10.49
CA ARG A 98 -14.89 6.56 -9.46
C ARG A 98 -14.96 7.19 -8.07
N GLN A 99 -15.70 6.54 -7.17
CA GLN A 99 -15.74 6.95 -5.77
C GLN A 99 -14.38 6.73 -5.10
N ILE A 100 -14.03 7.58 -4.13
CA ILE A 100 -12.87 7.33 -3.26
C ILE A 100 -13.28 6.34 -2.18
N TYR A 101 -12.48 5.29 -1.93
CA TYR A 101 -12.62 4.39 -0.78
C TYR A 101 -11.35 4.32 0.06
N ALA A 102 -11.54 4.31 1.37
CA ALA A 102 -10.53 3.94 2.34
C ALA A 102 -10.26 2.43 2.27
N ARG A 103 -8.99 2.06 2.30
CA ARG A 103 -8.51 0.68 2.14
C ARG A 103 -7.56 0.30 3.25
N VAL A 104 -7.60 -0.99 3.58
CA VAL A 104 -6.48 -1.70 4.17
C VAL A 104 -5.99 -2.73 3.17
N ALA A 105 -4.69 -2.75 2.89
CA ALA A 105 -4.04 -3.82 2.17
C ALA A 105 -3.08 -4.59 3.08
N ARG A 106 -2.75 -5.81 2.69
CA ARG A 106 -1.73 -6.63 3.33
C ARG A 106 -0.90 -7.40 2.31
N VAL A 107 0.32 -7.72 2.72
CA VAL A 107 1.22 -8.68 2.06
C VAL A 107 1.86 -9.57 3.12
N CYS A 108 2.18 -10.81 2.76
CA CYS A 108 2.97 -11.70 3.60
C CYS A 108 4.44 -11.25 3.61
N ARG A 109 5.07 -11.24 4.78
CA ARG A 109 6.49 -10.88 4.93
C ARG A 109 7.39 -11.83 4.15
N ASN A 110 7.04 -13.11 4.15
CA ASN A 110 7.77 -14.19 3.49
C ASN A 110 7.39 -14.42 2.02
N ASP A 111 6.60 -13.52 1.40
CA ASP A 111 6.24 -13.63 -0.01
C ASP A 111 7.50 -13.60 -0.88
N LYS A 112 7.65 -14.58 -1.78
CA LYS A 112 8.81 -14.72 -2.67
C LYS A 112 8.49 -14.35 -4.12
N GLY A 113 7.27 -13.87 -4.35
CA GLY A 113 6.74 -13.59 -5.67
C GLY A 113 6.30 -14.85 -6.39
N GLY A 114 5.77 -14.66 -7.61
CA GLY A 114 5.28 -15.75 -8.43
C GLY A 114 6.40 -16.57 -9.06
N ALA A 115 6.03 -17.67 -9.71
CA ALA A 115 6.94 -18.32 -10.66
C ALA A 115 7.27 -17.35 -11.80
N ARG A 116 8.48 -17.48 -12.39
CA ARG A 116 8.87 -16.66 -13.54
C ARG A 116 7.80 -16.74 -14.63
N PRO A 117 7.37 -15.61 -15.23
CA PRO A 117 8.00 -14.28 -15.16
C PRO A 117 7.50 -13.35 -14.03
N ALA A 118 6.62 -13.82 -13.14
CA ALA A 118 5.98 -13.00 -12.11
C ALA A 118 6.73 -12.96 -10.76
N ASN A 119 8.03 -13.28 -10.74
CA ASN A 119 8.84 -13.33 -9.52
C ASN A 119 9.04 -11.95 -8.84
N GLU A 120 8.79 -10.87 -9.57
CA GLU A 120 8.81 -9.49 -9.08
C GLU A 120 7.42 -8.98 -8.63
N ARG A 121 6.41 -9.85 -8.58
CA ARG A 121 5.02 -9.50 -8.25
C ARG A 121 4.55 -10.21 -6.99
N TRP A 122 3.83 -9.48 -6.13
CA TRP A 122 3.21 -10.05 -4.94
C TRP A 122 2.28 -11.22 -5.30
N THR A 123 2.34 -12.29 -4.52
CA THR A 123 1.37 -13.41 -4.58
C THR A 123 0.37 -13.37 -3.44
N SER A 124 0.68 -12.61 -2.39
CA SER A 124 -0.09 -12.47 -1.16
C SER A 124 -0.81 -11.13 -1.01
N PHE A 125 -0.69 -10.25 -2.01
CA PHE A 125 -1.35 -8.94 -1.98
C PHE A 125 -2.88 -9.11 -1.93
N MET A 126 -3.49 -8.54 -0.91
CA MET A 126 -4.93 -8.42 -0.77
C MET A 126 -5.28 -7.04 -0.25
N LYS A 127 -6.41 -6.49 -0.69
CA LYS A 127 -6.98 -5.26 -0.15
C LYS A 127 -8.46 -5.40 0.16
N ALA A 128 -8.94 -4.61 1.12
CA ALA A 128 -10.33 -4.56 1.51
C ALA A 128 -10.76 -3.10 1.75
N ARG A 129 -12.05 -2.82 1.51
CA ARG A 129 -12.66 -1.53 1.88
C ARG A 129 -12.78 -1.43 3.40
N LEU A 130 -12.40 -0.28 3.96
CA LEU A 130 -12.73 0.08 5.33
C LEU A 130 -14.14 0.65 5.38
N ASN A 131 -14.97 0.12 6.29
CA ASN A 131 -16.32 0.62 6.50
C ASN A 131 -16.33 1.50 7.76
N CYS A 132 -16.26 2.81 7.55
CA CYS A 132 -16.53 3.81 8.56
C CYS A 132 -17.83 4.53 8.16
N SER A 133 -18.91 4.31 8.90
CA SER A 133 -20.21 4.88 8.56
C SER A 133 -21.08 5.16 9.78
N LEU A 134 -22.02 6.10 9.61
CA LEU A 134 -23.13 6.28 10.53
C LEU A 134 -24.22 5.24 10.24
N PRO A 135 -24.62 4.41 11.21
CA PRO A 135 -25.67 3.40 11.00
C PRO A 135 -27.02 4.04 10.67
N SER A 136 -27.61 3.66 9.53
CA SER A 136 -28.96 4.05 9.12
C SER A 136 -29.48 3.12 8.01
N ALA A 137 -30.72 3.32 7.54
CA ALA A 137 -31.25 2.58 6.39
C ALA A 137 -30.45 2.85 5.09
N THR A 138 -29.86 4.03 4.97
CA THR A 138 -28.96 4.45 3.89
C THR A 138 -27.68 5.03 4.52
N PRO A 139 -26.70 4.19 4.89
CA PRO A 139 -25.58 4.61 5.71
C PRO A 139 -24.78 5.77 5.09
N PHE A 140 -24.37 6.72 5.92
CA PHE A 140 -23.46 7.79 5.52
C PHE A 140 -22.02 7.34 5.74
N TYR A 141 -21.22 7.27 4.67
CA TYR A 141 -19.86 6.71 4.70
C TYR A 141 -18.78 7.79 4.72
N PHE A 142 -17.82 7.66 5.64
CA PHE A 142 -16.59 8.44 5.67
C PHE A 142 -15.51 7.68 4.90
N ASN A 143 -15.42 7.93 3.59
CA ASN A 143 -14.54 7.16 2.71
C ASN A 143 -13.12 7.72 2.58
N GLU A 144 -12.87 8.97 2.96
CA GLU A 144 -11.55 9.59 2.86
C GLU A 144 -10.76 9.40 4.15
N LEU A 145 -9.85 8.43 4.13
CA LEU A 145 -8.93 8.21 5.24
C LEU A 145 -7.83 9.29 5.24
N SER A 146 -7.73 10.02 6.34
CA SER A 146 -6.75 11.10 6.53
C SER A 146 -5.55 10.67 7.36
N GLU A 147 -5.78 9.96 8.47
CA GLU A 147 -4.73 9.61 9.43
C GLU A 147 -4.91 8.16 9.94
N PHE A 148 -3.80 7.57 10.38
CA PHE A 148 -3.73 6.23 10.95
C PHE A 148 -2.77 6.24 12.14
N PHE A 149 -3.20 5.66 13.26
CA PHE A 149 -2.36 5.48 14.45
C PHE A 149 -2.46 4.04 14.94
N TRP A 150 -1.31 3.45 15.28
CA TRP A 150 -1.24 2.16 15.96
C TRP A 150 -0.60 2.34 17.33
N THR A 151 -1.25 1.84 18.36
CA THR A 151 -0.73 1.89 19.73
C THR A 151 -0.25 0.50 20.14
N LEU A 152 1.01 0.43 20.56
CA LEU A 152 1.49 -0.70 21.37
C LEU A 152 0.87 -0.56 22.75
N SER A 153 -0.06 -1.45 23.11
CA SER A 153 -0.42 -1.61 24.51
C SER A 153 0.80 -2.17 25.24
N MET A 154 1.58 -1.30 25.88
CA MET A 154 2.57 -1.71 26.87
C MET A 154 1.80 -2.36 28.02
N GLN A 155 1.74 -3.68 28.03
CA GLN A 155 1.46 -4.40 29.27
C GLN A 155 2.71 -4.24 30.14
N CYS A 156 2.67 -3.26 31.05
CA CYS A 156 3.58 -3.23 32.19
C CYS A 156 3.40 -4.55 32.94
N HIS A 157 4.44 -5.37 32.97
CA HIS A 157 4.51 -6.56 33.82
C HIS A 157 5.16 -6.22 35.14
#